data_AF-A0A8T3Y9A0-F1
#
_entry.id   AF-A0A8T3Y9A0-F1
#
_cell.length_a   1.000
_cell.length_b   1.000
_cell.length_c   1.000
_cell.angle_alpha   90.00
_cell.angle_beta   90.00
_cell.angle_gamma   90.00
#
_symmetry.space_group_name_H-M   'P 1'
#
loop_
_entity.id
_entity.type
_entity.pdbx_description
1 polymer ?
#
loop_
_entity_poly.entity_id
_entity_poly.type
_entity_poly.pdbx_seq_one_letter_code
_entity_poly.pdbx_strand_id
1 'polypeptide(L)' 'MSLKAVKVSDENYRWLSTVAGELQQQRQAPVSIDEALNTIRRGKNVSELAGTWKMSEDEAKRIEADLKKTWKQWRIESV' A
#
# COMPACT_ATOMS: atom_id res chain seq x y z
N MET A 1 2.07 22.56 -24.73
CA MET A 1 2.60 21.36 -24.04
C MET A 1 3.85 20.91 -24.77
N SER A 2 4.98 20.72 -24.08
CA SER A 2 6.19 20.17 -24.70
C SER A 2 6.02 18.66 -24.82
N LEU A 3 5.98 18.14 -26.05
CA LEU A 3 5.99 16.71 -26.33
C LEU A 3 7.40 16.19 -26.05
N LYS A 4 7.59 15.61 -24.87
CA LYS A 4 8.82 14.91 -24.51
C LYS A 4 8.61 13.42 -24.74
N ALA A 5 9.43 12.83 -25.61
CA ALA A 5 9.46 11.39 -25.79
C ALA A 5 10.30 10.76 -24.68
N VAL A 6 9.80 9.69 -24.07
CA VAL A 6 10.54 8.88 -23.10
C VAL A 6 10.94 7.59 -23.78
N LYS A 7 12.23 7.28 -23.80
CA LYS A 7 12.72 5.99 -24.29
C LYS A 7 12.50 4.93 -23.22
N VAL A 8 11.88 3.83 -23.59
CA VAL A 8 11.58 2.70 -22.71
C VAL A 8 12.12 1.43 -23.35
N SER A 9 12.68 0.51 -22.57
CA SER A 9 13.06 -0.82 -23.08
C SER A 9 11.82 -1.65 -23.35
N ASP A 10 11.93 -2.64 -24.25
CA ASP A 10 10.83 -3.57 -24.53
C ASP A 10 10.35 -4.30 -23.27
N GLU A 11 11.26 -4.66 -22.39
CA GLU A 11 10.95 -5.29 -21.10
C GLU A 11 10.09 -4.38 -20.22
N ASN A 12 10.49 -3.11 -20.06
CA ASN A 12 9.75 -2.16 -19.24
C ASN A 12 8.39 -1.80 -19.87
N TYR A 13 8.31 -1.74 -21.19
CA TYR A 13 7.05 -1.50 -21.90
C TYR A 13 6.07 -2.66 -21.72
N ARG A 14 6.55 -3.90 -21.83
CA ARG A 14 5.73 -5.10 -21.56
C ARG A 14 5.23 -5.11 -20.13
N TRP A 15 6.12 -4.84 -19.17
CA TRP A 15 5.74 -4.77 -17.76
C TRP A 15 4.66 -3.71 -17.51
N LEU A 16 4.82 -2.48 -18.03
CA LEU A 16 3.80 -1.43 -17.90
C LEU A 16 2.46 -1.83 -18.55
N SER A 17 2.51 -2.53 -19.68
CA SER A 17 1.31 -3.02 -20.36
C SER A 17 0.58 -4.08 -19.54
N THR A 18 1.31 -4.98 -18.87
CA THR A 18 0.73 -5.95 -17.94
C THR A 18 0.02 -5.25 -16.78
N VAL A 19 0.67 -4.26 -16.14
CA VAL A 19 0.07 -3.50 -15.04
C VAL A 19 -1.20 -2.79 -15.49
N ALA A 20 -1.20 -2.17 -16.68
CA ALA A 20 -2.40 -1.54 -17.24
C ALA A 20 -3.52 -2.57 -17.51
N GLY A 21 -3.17 -3.76 -18.01
CA GLY A 21 -4.11 -4.85 -18.23
C GLY A 21 -4.76 -5.39 -16.94
N GLU A 22 -3.96 -5.55 -15.88
CA GLU A 22 -4.46 -5.92 -14.54
C GLU A 22 -5.42 -4.86 -13.99
N LEU A 23 -5.05 -3.58 -14.11
CA LEU A 23 -5.92 -2.47 -13.70
C LEU A 23 -7.21 -2.40 -14.51
N GLN A 24 -7.14 -2.67 -15.82
CA GLN A 24 -8.32 -2.72 -16.68
C GLN A 24 -9.27 -3.84 -16.25
N GLN A 25 -8.76 -5.02 -15.89
CA GLN A 25 -9.58 -6.11 -15.36
C GLN A 25 -10.26 -5.72 -14.03
N GLN A 26 -9.51 -5.09 -13.13
CA GLN A 26 -10.04 -4.67 -11.82
C GLN A 26 -11.11 -3.56 -11.94
N ARG A 27 -10.91 -2.60 -12.84
CA ARG A 27 -11.79 -1.42 -13.00
C ARG A 27 -12.88 -1.60 -14.04
N GLN A 28 -12.81 -2.65 -14.87
CA GLN A 28 -13.68 -2.90 -16.02
C GLN A 28 -13.80 -1.69 -16.96
N ALA A 29 -12.73 -0.90 -17.07
CA ALA A 29 -12.66 0.31 -17.88
C ALA A 29 -11.30 0.41 -18.58
N PRO A 30 -11.20 1.06 -19.76
CA PRO A 30 -9.92 1.31 -20.40
C PRO A 30 -8.99 2.10 -19.48
N VAL A 31 -7.74 1.66 -19.35
CA VAL A 31 -6.74 2.29 -18.47
C VAL A 31 -5.60 2.83 -19.31
N SER A 32 -5.22 4.08 -19.07
CA SER A 32 -4.06 4.70 -19.71
C SER A 32 -2.75 4.30 -19.03
N ILE A 33 -1.63 4.38 -19.78
CA ILE A 33 -0.28 4.20 -19.21
C ILE A 33 -0.04 5.19 -18.04
N ASP A 34 -0.59 6.40 -18.11
CA ASP A 34 -0.42 7.42 -17.07
C ASP A 34 -1.17 7.05 -15.77
N GLU A 35 -2.33 6.41 -15.88
CA GLU A 35 -3.03 5.83 -14.74
C GLU A 35 -2.31 4.62 -14.14
N ALA A 36 -1.72 3.77 -14.99
CA ALA A 36 -0.86 2.67 -14.54
C ALA A 36 0.36 3.20 -13.79
N LEU A 37 1.02 4.25 -14.29
CA LEU A 37 2.13 4.90 -13.61
C LEU A 37 1.69 5.54 -12.28
N ASN A 38 0.50 6.16 -12.23
CA ASN A 38 -0.01 6.78 -11.01
C ASN A 38 -0.31 5.78 -9.91
N THR A 39 -0.77 4.58 -10.24
CA THR A 39 -1.01 3.53 -9.25
C THR A 39 0.29 3.00 -8.67
N ILE A 40 1.32 2.81 -9.50
CA ILE A 40 2.68 2.48 -9.04
C ILE A 40 3.24 3.61 -8.16
N ARG A 41 3.11 4.87 -8.58
CA ARG A 41 3.63 6.04 -7.87
C ARG A 41 2.98 6.25 -6.50
N ARG A 42 1.70 5.90 -6.36
CA ARG A 42 0.97 6.01 -5.10
C ARG A 42 1.41 4.96 -4.06
N GLY A 43 2.25 4.00 -4.45
CA GLY A 43 2.74 2.95 -3.56
C GLY A 43 1.64 1.95 -3.18
N LYS A 44 2.02 0.92 -2.44
CA LYS A 44 1.06 -0.05 -1.90
C LYS A 44 0.15 0.64 -0.90
N ASN A 45 -1.16 0.38 -1.00
CA ASN A 45 -2.10 0.83 0.03
C ASN A 45 -1.69 0.23 1.38
N VAL A 46 -1.84 0.98 2.48
CA VAL A 46 -1.53 0.49 3.84
C VAL A 46 -2.31 -0.79 4.15
N SER A 47 -3.49 -0.97 3.54
CA SER A 47 -4.29 -2.19 3.61
C SER A 47 -3.61 -3.43 3.02
N GLU A 48 -2.69 -3.28 2.04
CA GLU A 48 -1.90 -4.40 1.51
C GLU A 48 -0.78 -4.85 2.46
N LEU A 49 -0.48 -4.04 3.48
CA LEU A 49 0.41 -4.41 4.58
C LEU A 49 -0.34 -5.11 5.72
N ALA A 50 -1.67 -5.26 5.60
CA ALA A 50 -2.44 -6.02 6.57
C ALA A 50 -2.04 -7.50 6.53
N GLY A 51 -1.62 -8.05 7.67
CA GLY A 51 -1.19 -9.45 7.78
C GLY A 51 0.27 -9.72 7.38
N THR A 52 1.02 -8.72 6.90
CA THR A 52 2.46 -8.91 6.64
C THR A 52 3.31 -8.89 7.93
N TRP A 53 2.75 -8.36 9.03
CA TRP A 53 3.44 -8.35 10.31
C TRP A 53 3.35 -9.73 10.98
N LYS A 54 4.48 -10.44 10.97
CA LYS A 54 4.67 -11.67 11.74
C LYS A 54 5.20 -11.31 13.12
N MET A 55 4.28 -11.13 14.08
CA MET A 55 4.62 -10.80 15.46
C MET A 55 5.02 -12.06 16.23
N SER A 56 6.08 -11.98 17.03
CA SER A 56 6.46 -13.07 17.95
C SER A 56 5.60 -13.05 19.23
N GLU A 57 5.50 -14.18 19.95
CA GLU A 57 4.73 -14.21 21.21
C GLU A 57 5.30 -13.27 22.28
N ASP A 58 6.62 -13.11 22.33
CA ASP A 58 7.28 -12.21 23.29
C ASP A 58 7.00 -10.74 22.97
N GLU A 59 6.98 -10.39 21.68
CA GLU A 59 6.58 -9.08 21.20
C GLU A 59 5.10 -8.79 21.49
N ALA A 60 4.23 -9.78 21.31
CA ALA A 60 2.81 -9.71 21.68
C ALA A 60 2.61 -9.33 23.15
N LYS A 61 3.29 -10.04 24.05
CA LYS A 61 3.19 -9.83 25.49
C LYS A 61 3.68 -8.44 25.91
N ARG A 62 4.76 -7.95 25.27
CA ARG A 62 5.29 -6.60 25.52
C ARG A 62 4.29 -5.53 25.10
N ILE A 63 3.76 -5.63 23.89
CA ILE A 63 2.76 -4.68 23.36
C ILE A 63 1.50 -4.69 24.23
N GLU A 64 1.02 -5.86 24.63
CA GLU A 64 -0.13 -5.98 25.52
C GLU A 64 0.13 -5.32 26.89
N ALA A 65 1.31 -5.50 27.47
CA ALA A 65 1.68 -4.88 28.74
C ALA A 65 1.74 -3.34 28.62
N ASP A 66 2.31 -2.83 27.54
CA ASP A 66 2.41 -1.38 27.28
C ASP A 66 1.04 -0.75 27.03
N LEU A 67 0.16 -1.45 26.29
CA LEU A 67 -1.23 -1.03 26.09
C LEU A 67 -2.01 -1.02 27.42
N LYS A 68 -1.87 -2.04 28.26
CA LYS A 68 -2.51 -2.05 29.58
C LYS A 68 -2.01 -0.92 30.49
N LYS A 69 -0.71 -0.61 30.44
CA LYS A 69 -0.10 0.46 31.23
C LYS A 69 -0.63 1.83 30.79
N THR A 70 -0.64 2.09 29.49
CA THR A 70 -1.17 3.33 28.93
C THR A 70 -2.68 3.43 29.15
N TRP A 71 -3.45 2.36 28.95
CA TRP A 71 -4.90 2.37 29.20
C TRP A 71 -5.27 2.73 30.64
N LYS A 72 -4.47 2.30 31.62
CA LYS A 72 -4.64 2.71 33.03
C LYS A 72 -4.40 4.20 33.25
N GLN A 73 -3.47 4.81 32.53
CA GLN A 73 -3.21 6.26 32.62
C GLN A 73 -4.35 7.09 32.00
N TRP A 74 -5.04 6.52 31.01
CA TRP A 74 -6.13 7.19 30.29
C TRP A 74 -7.51 6.95 30.94
N ARG A 75 -7.61 6.06 31.93
CA ARG A 75 -8.79 5.98 32.79
C ARG A 75 -8.87 7.24 33.65
N ILE A 76 -9.69 8.19 33.20
CA ILE A 76 -10.22 9.24 34.07
C ILE A 76 -11.10 8.52 35.10
N GLU A 77 -10.76 8.63 36.38
CA GLU A 77 -11.65 8.19 37.44
C GLU A 77 -12.94 9.02 37.34
N SER A 78 -14.04 8.37 36.98
CA SER A 78 -15.36 8.97 37.08
C SER A 78 -15.63 9.27 38.55
N VAL A 79 -15.74 10.56 38.87
CA VAL A 79 -16.13 11.10 40.18
C VAL A 79 -17.49 10.55 40.61
#